data_AF-A0A0D7A7W1-F1
#
_entry.id   AF-A0A0D7A7W1-F1
#
_cell.length_a   1.000
_cell.length_b   1.000
_cell.length_c   1.000
_cell.angle_alpha   90.00
_cell.angle_beta   90.00
_cell.angle_gamma   90.00
#
_symmetry.space_group_name_H-M   'P 1'
#
loop_
_entity.id
_entity.type
_entity.pdbx_description
1 polymer ?
#
loop_
_entity_poly.entity_id
_entity_poly.type
_entity_poly.pdbx_seq_one_letter_code
_entity_poly.pdbx_strand_id
1 'polypeptide(L)'
;MKLFWGPLVIEERRTLSVLDILKGIYEYLQVPLTDSEVEWIRQTRPNSMNIDRVKEERIRLIGFSENIGRYRRIDVLGGSRRFQGMRAMMFQDGAWHLRFSIIDASR
;
A
#
# COMPACT_ATOMS: atom_id res chain seq x y z
N MET A 1 19.46 -9.71 4.14
CA MET A 1 18.19 -9.39 3.46
C MET A 1 18.16 -7.88 3.22
N LYS A 2 18.17 -7.42 1.98
CA LYS A 2 18.14 -5.97 1.69
C LYS A 2 16.70 -5.48 1.92
N LEU A 3 16.49 -4.61 2.91
CA LEU A 3 15.20 -3.96 3.12
C LEU A 3 15.11 -2.80 2.13
N PHE A 4 14.44 -3.02 0.99
CA PHE A 4 14.23 -1.96 0.01
C PHE A 4 13.33 -0.85 0.55
N TRP A 5 12.40 -1.20 1.43
CA TRP A 5 11.43 -0.27 1.98
C TRP A 5 11.55 -0.20 3.50
N GLY A 6 11.76 1.01 4.01
CA GLY A 6 11.66 1.30 5.44
C GLY A 6 10.19 1.38 5.90
N PRO A 7 9.93 1.53 7.21
CA PRO A 7 8.57 1.75 7.69
C PRO A 7 7.96 3.01 7.07
N LEU A 8 6.62 3.04 6.95
CA LEU A 8 5.89 4.29 6.74
C LEU A 8 6.14 5.18 7.97
N VAL A 9 6.73 6.36 7.74
CA VAL A 9 6.91 7.38 8.77
C VAL A 9 6.01 8.55 8.42
N ILE A 10 5.13 8.93 9.34
CA ILE A 10 4.29 10.13 9.23
C ILE A 10 4.85 11.13 10.23
N GLU A 11 5.61 12.10 9.74
CA GLU A 11 6.22 13.13 10.58
C GLU A 11 5.26 14.32 10.73
N GLU A 12 4.55 14.38 11.85
CA GLU A 12 3.59 15.44 12.11
C GLU A 12 3.83 16.09 13.47
N ARG A 13 3.85 17.43 13.52
CA ARG A 13 4.07 18.20 14.77
C ARG A 13 2.79 18.52 15.54
N ARG A 14 1.65 17.97 15.10
CA ARG A 14 0.31 18.14 15.70
C ARG A 14 -0.33 16.78 15.97
N THR A 15 -1.51 16.78 16.60
CA THR A 15 -2.34 15.58 16.74
C THR A 15 -2.63 14.97 15.36
N LEU A 16 -2.27 13.71 15.19
CA LEU A 16 -2.54 12.92 13.98
C LEU A 16 -4.02 12.60 13.86
N SER A 17 -4.60 12.90 12.72
CA SER A 17 -5.96 12.46 12.36
C SER A 17 -5.93 11.12 11.63
N VAL A 18 -7.07 10.44 11.58
CA VAL A 18 -7.25 9.25 10.74
C VAL A 18 -6.96 9.57 9.26
N LEU A 19 -7.29 10.77 8.79
CA LEU A 19 -7.02 11.19 7.43
C LEU A 19 -5.50 11.26 7.17
N ASP A 20 -4.71 11.76 8.12
CA ASP A 20 -3.26 11.84 7.99
C ASP A 20 -2.65 10.44 7.85
N ILE A 21 -3.17 9.47 8.62
CA ILE A 21 -2.77 8.06 8.53
C ILE A 21 -3.12 7.47 7.16
N LEU A 22 -4.36 7.64 6.71
CA LEU A 22 -4.80 7.11 5.42
C LEU A 22 -4.04 7.74 4.24
N LYS A 23 -3.73 9.04 4.32
CA LYS A 23 -2.89 9.73 3.33
C LYS A 23 -1.47 9.21 3.34
N GLY A 24 -0.84 9.05 4.50
CA GLY A 24 0.50 8.48 4.61
C GLY A 24 0.60 7.08 4.00
N ILE A 25 -0.37 6.21 4.29
CA ILE A 25 -0.47 4.87 3.66
C ILE A 25 -0.61 5.00 2.14
N TYR A 26 -1.52 5.86 1.68
CA TYR A 26 -1.74 6.08 0.24
C TYR A 26 -0.45 6.53 -0.44
N GLU A 27 0.19 7.61 0.03
CA GLU A 27 1.40 8.19 -0.55
C GLU A 27 2.56 7.20 -0.56
N TYR A 28 2.78 6.50 0.55
CA TYR A 28 3.81 5.47 0.65
C TYR A 28 3.61 4.34 -0.36
N LEU A 29 2.37 3.94 -0.62
CA LEU A 29 2.04 2.90 -1.61
C LEU A 29 2.08 3.42 -3.06
N GLN A 30 1.96 4.73 -3.29
CA GLN A 30 2.10 5.34 -4.61
C GLN A 30 3.56 5.52 -5.06
N VAL A 31 4.54 5.35 -4.17
CA VAL A 31 5.97 5.49 -4.51
C VAL A 31 6.34 4.56 -5.68
N PRO A 32 6.91 5.10 -6.78
CA PRO A 32 7.41 4.30 -7.90
C PRO A 32 8.54 3.37 -7.47
N LEU A 33 8.55 2.15 -8.02
CA LEU A 33 9.66 1.22 -7.87
C LEU A 33 10.80 1.60 -8.82
N THR A 34 12.02 1.44 -8.34
CA THR A 34 13.25 1.42 -9.13
C THR A 34 13.42 0.10 -9.87
N ASP A 35 14.22 0.08 -10.93
CA ASP A 35 14.45 -1.13 -11.72
C ASP A 35 15.05 -2.28 -10.88
N SER A 36 15.94 -1.95 -9.93
CA SER A 36 16.50 -2.93 -8.99
C SER A 36 15.46 -3.52 -8.04
N GLU A 37 14.45 -2.73 -7.62
CA GLU A 37 13.33 -3.24 -6.82
C GLU A 37 12.45 -4.16 -7.64
N VAL A 38 12.13 -3.77 -8.89
CA VAL A 38 11.32 -4.60 -9.80
C VAL A 38 11.99 -5.94 -10.04
N GLU A 39 13.29 -5.95 -10.34
CA GLU A 39 14.05 -7.18 -10.57
C GLU A 39 14.04 -8.09 -9.34
N TRP A 40 14.29 -7.51 -8.15
CA TRP A 40 14.22 -8.26 -6.90
C TRP A 40 12.83 -8.85 -6.62
N ILE A 41 11.76 -8.10 -6.91
CA ILE A 41 10.38 -8.58 -6.74
C ILE A 41 10.06 -9.72 -7.71
N ARG A 42 10.54 -9.64 -8.96
CA ARG A 42 10.35 -10.71 -9.96
C ARG A 42 11.04 -12.02 -9.56
N GLN A 43 12.05 -11.96 -8.72
CA GLN A 43 12.72 -13.14 -8.16
C GLN A 43 12.04 -13.68 -6.90
N THR A 44 11.09 -12.94 -6.32
CA THR A 44 10.44 -13.28 -5.04
C THR A 44 9.01 -13.77 -5.28
N ARG A 45 8.74 -15.07 -5.10
CA ARG A 45 7.37 -15.61 -5.12
C ARG A 45 6.63 -15.29 -3.80
N PRO A 46 5.31 -15.03 -3.82
CA PRO A 46 4.41 -15.02 -4.99
C PRO A 46 4.37 -13.67 -5.73
N ASN A 47 5.11 -12.66 -5.27
CA ASN A 47 5.05 -11.29 -5.78
C ASN A 47 5.36 -11.20 -7.29
N SER A 48 6.28 -12.03 -7.77
CA SER A 48 6.64 -12.15 -9.18
C SER A 48 5.45 -12.42 -10.12
N MET A 49 4.42 -13.13 -9.65
CA MET A 49 3.22 -13.44 -10.43
C MET A 49 2.15 -12.34 -10.33
N ASN A 50 2.23 -11.51 -9.29
CA ASN A 50 1.18 -10.54 -8.98
C ASN A 50 1.49 -9.15 -9.53
N ILE A 51 2.76 -8.77 -9.62
CA ILE A 51 3.15 -7.37 -9.89
C ILE A 51 2.63 -6.85 -11.24
N ASP A 52 2.64 -7.68 -12.29
CA ASP A 52 2.13 -7.30 -13.61
C ASP A 52 0.60 -7.20 -13.62
N ARG A 53 -0.09 -8.23 -13.11
CA ARG A 53 -1.55 -8.25 -13.01
C ARG A 53 -2.11 -7.07 -12.22
N VAL A 54 -1.55 -6.77 -11.06
CA VAL A 54 -2.04 -5.70 -10.18
C VAL A 54 -1.78 -4.32 -10.80
N LYS A 55 -0.62 -4.13 -11.45
CA LYS A 55 -0.35 -2.91 -12.22
C LYS A 55 -1.39 -2.69 -13.32
N GLU A 56 -1.74 -3.72 -14.08
CA GLU A 56 -2.76 -3.63 -15.12
C GLU A 56 -4.14 -3.31 -14.55
N GLU A 57 -4.55 -3.95 -13.46
CA GLU A 57 -5.80 -3.63 -12.75
C GLU A 57 -5.83 -2.17 -12.28
N ARG A 58 -4.75 -1.67 -11.69
CA ARG A 58 -4.64 -0.29 -11.24
C ARG A 58 -4.80 0.71 -12.40
N ILE A 59 -4.14 0.45 -13.53
CA ILE A 59 -4.25 1.28 -14.74
C ILE A 59 -5.70 1.32 -15.24
N ARG A 60 -6.38 0.17 -15.26
CA ARG A 60 -7.80 0.09 -15.65
C ARG A 60 -8.72 0.89 -14.73
N LEU A 61 -8.50 0.86 -13.42
CA LEU A 61 -9.41 1.47 -12.43
C LEU A 61 -9.31 3.00 -12.34
N ILE A 62 -8.11 3.56 -12.44
CA ILE A 62 -7.87 5.00 -12.17
C ILE A 62 -8.00 5.85 -13.46
N GLY A 63 -7.94 5.23 -14.64
CA GLY A 63 -7.86 5.95 -15.90
C GLY A 63 -6.49 6.60 -16.12
N PHE A 64 -6.27 7.11 -17.33
CA PHE A 64 -4.99 7.64 -17.78
C PHE A 64 -4.51 8.80 -16.87
N SER A 65 -3.36 8.63 -16.19
CA SER A 65 -2.65 9.70 -15.46
C SER A 65 -1.18 9.73 -15.89
N GLU A 66 -0.50 10.87 -15.76
CA GLU A 66 0.85 11.16 -16.30
C GLU A 66 1.98 10.20 -15.85
N ASN A 67 1.70 9.27 -14.92
CA ASN A 67 2.62 8.24 -14.43
C ASN A 67 2.32 6.82 -14.97
N ILE A 68 1.74 6.71 -16.17
CA ILE A 68 1.45 5.43 -16.84
C ILE A 68 2.76 4.69 -17.13
N GLY A 69 2.80 3.41 -16.74
CA GLY A 69 3.86 2.48 -17.15
C GLY A 69 4.87 2.11 -16.06
N ARG A 70 5.05 2.92 -15.01
CA ARG A 70 5.93 2.56 -13.88
C ARG A 70 5.21 1.69 -12.85
N TYR A 71 5.95 0.71 -12.32
CA TYR A 71 5.51 -0.07 -11.17
C TYR A 71 5.55 0.80 -9.91
N ARG A 72 4.63 0.56 -8.99
CA ARG A 72 4.54 1.23 -7.69
C ARG A 72 4.50 0.18 -6.59
N ARG A 73 4.80 0.58 -5.35
CA ARG A 73 4.74 -0.34 -4.20
C ARG A 73 3.38 -1.03 -4.05
N ILE A 74 2.30 -0.31 -4.36
CA ILE A 74 0.93 -0.87 -4.37
C ILE A 74 0.78 -2.09 -5.30
N ASP A 75 1.56 -2.17 -6.38
CA ASP A 75 1.46 -3.25 -7.37
C ASP A 75 1.96 -4.60 -6.80
N VAL A 76 2.65 -4.60 -5.65
CA VAL A 76 3.20 -5.81 -5.01
C VAL A 76 2.20 -6.50 -4.07
N LEU A 77 1.17 -5.79 -3.60
CA LEU A 77 0.28 -6.28 -2.53
C LEU A 77 -0.73 -7.37 -2.97
N GLY A 78 -0.65 -7.86 -4.21
CA GLY A 78 -1.34 -9.09 -4.62
C GLY A 78 -2.82 -8.93 -4.98
N GLY A 79 -3.36 -7.72 -5.08
CA GLY A 79 -4.71 -7.50 -5.60
C GLY A 79 -5.26 -6.11 -5.30
N SER A 80 -6.31 -5.74 -6.02
CA SER A 80 -7.09 -4.54 -5.72
C SER A 80 -7.85 -4.74 -4.40
N ARG A 81 -7.41 -4.10 -3.32
CA ARG A 81 -8.11 -4.10 -2.02
C ARG A 81 -8.77 -2.74 -1.81
N ARG A 82 -10.02 -2.72 -1.35
CA ARG A 82 -10.72 -1.49 -0.96
C ARG A 82 -10.63 -1.31 0.54
N PHE A 83 -10.39 -0.06 0.96
CA PHE A 83 -10.53 0.33 2.35
C PHE A 83 -11.99 0.17 2.77
N GLN A 84 -12.24 -0.64 3.80
CA GLN A 84 -13.59 -0.87 4.30
C GLN A 84 -13.89 -0.02 5.54
N GLY A 85 -12.86 0.36 6.30
CA GLY A 85 -13.03 1.20 7.49
C GLY A 85 -11.94 0.97 8.53
N MET A 86 -12.03 1.76 9.60
CA MET A 86 -11.16 1.70 10.76
C MET A 86 -11.99 1.74 12.04
N ARG A 87 -11.55 1.00 13.05
CA ARG A 87 -12.16 1.02 14.38
C ARG A 87 -11.08 1.17 15.44
N ALA A 88 -11.22 2.19 16.27
CA ALA A 88 -10.45 2.33 17.50
C ALA A 88 -11.01 1.37 18.57
N MET A 89 -10.14 0.66 19.25
CA MET A 89 -10.48 -0.28 20.31
C MET A 89 -9.53 -0.10 21.48
N MET A 90 -10.07 -0.14 22.70
CA MET A 90 -9.28 -0.14 23.93
C MET A 90 -9.02 -1.58 24.35
N PHE A 91 -7.75 -1.98 24.44
CA PHE A 91 -7.38 -3.31 24.92
C PHE A 91 -7.33 -3.37 26.45
N GLN A 92 -7.31 -4.57 27.01
CA GLN A 92 -7.29 -4.81 28.47
C GLN A 92 -6.03 -4.25 29.16
N ASP A 93 -4.98 -4.00 28.39
CA ASP A 93 -3.74 -3.35 28.82
C ASP A 93 -3.83 -1.82 28.86
N GLY A 94 -4.99 -1.24 28.51
CA GLY A 94 -5.21 0.20 28.45
C GLY A 94 -4.66 0.87 27.18
N ALA A 95 -4.13 0.11 26.21
CA ALA A 95 -3.58 0.64 24.97
C ALA A 95 -4.66 0.82 23.89
N TRP A 96 -4.61 1.95 23.18
CA TRP A 96 -5.49 2.22 22.03
C TRP A 96 -4.95 1.50 20.80
N HIS A 97 -5.74 0.58 20.27
CA HIS A 97 -5.44 -0.15 19.06
C HIS A 97 -6.34 0.34 17.94
N LEU A 98 -5.74 0.51 16.76
CA LEU A 98 -6.46 0.89 15.56
C LEU A 98 -6.52 -0.32 14.64
N ARG A 99 -7.72 -0.91 14.50
CA ARG A 99 -7.93 -2.01 13.56
C ARG A 99 -8.30 -1.44 12.19
N PHE A 100 -7.56 -1.86 11.17
CA PHE A 100 -7.80 -1.53 9.77
C PHE A 100 -8.49 -2.70 9.07
N SER A 101 -9.56 -2.44 8.34
CA SER A 101 -10.23 -3.44 7.50
C SER A 101 -10.06 -3.12 6.03
N ILE A 102 -9.67 -4.14 5.27
CA ILE A 102 -9.60 -4.12 3.81
C ILE A 102 -10.41 -5.29 3.26
N ILE A 103 -11.12 -5.06 2.17
CA ILE A 103 -11.89 -6.09 1.45
C ILE A 103 -11.33 -6.27 0.05
N ASP A 104 -11.60 -7.43 -0.54
CA ASP A 104 -11.36 -7.63 -1.97
C ASP A 104 -12.19 -6.63 -2.80
N ALA A 105 -11.56 -5.97 -3.76
CA ALA A 105 -12.26 -5.10 -4.71
C ALA A 105 -12.92 -5.90 -5.84
N SER A 106 -12.65 -7.20 -5.94
CA SER A 106 -13.19 -8.09 -6.98
C SER A 106 -14.59 -8.65 -6.69
N ARG A 107 -15.28 -8.13 -5.66
CA ARG A 107 -16.65 -8.46 -5.30
C ARG A 107 -17.59 -7.29 -5.56
#